data_AF-A0A329WJS8-F1
#
_entry.id   AF-A0A329WJS8-F1
#
_cell.length_a   1.000
_cell.length_b   1.000
_cell.length_c   1.000
_cell.angle_alpha   90.00
_cell.angle_beta   90.00
_cell.angle_gamma   90.00
#
_symmetry.space_group_name_H-M   'P 1'
#
loop_
_entity.id
_entity.type
_entity.pdbx_description
1 polymer ?
#
loop_
_entity_poly.entity_id
_entity_poly.type
_entity_poly.pdbx_seq_one_letter_code
_entity_poly.pdbx_strand_id
1 'polypeptide(L)'
;MFKNDIREKTAKLGKGKTEDERLLDALHLELPDAKAVMSAYQKQIPEFDGFSKKTQLILSSSREFGQLKPAKQHNFSKPGLKSNGVYDGKFLYAKKSLENFAAHAGYEYNGHYDDEFVNFKDNNRNLADGKLFPGINLIKCPKLSIVKDKGEWKIQQSDEAEAYKIIDIESFISGIRDMYGRVNTPLHPVIESLISNHIINNDRILPTMAGIAGLHAEVQALNNLLILEDKKAGKIIGSRKISEYIRDMLKSSIFTQRLTTKQAGDNFAACHNCSGILSSPVNVVTGKVTSAGSDFSSTLSRYKTPQESPI
;
A
#
# COMPACT_ATOMS: atom_id res chain seq x y z
N MET A 1 -21.88 38.23 9.77
CA MET A 1 -20.79 39.08 9.27
C MET A 1 -20.01 39.57 10.49
N PHE A 2 -19.05 38.78 10.96
CA PHE A 2 -18.16 39.16 12.06
C PHE A 2 -16.72 39.04 11.54
N LYS A 3 -16.03 40.17 11.48
CA LYS A 3 -14.65 40.29 11.01
C LYS A 3 -13.72 39.64 12.02
N ASN A 4 -12.87 38.74 11.54
CA ASN A 4 -11.74 38.17 12.26
C ASN A 4 -10.74 39.27 12.62
N ASP A 5 -10.59 39.55 13.91
CA ASP A 5 -9.51 40.39 14.44
C ASP A 5 -8.48 39.55 15.20
N ILE A 6 -7.90 38.58 14.48
CA ILE A 6 -6.86 37.68 14.99
C ILE A 6 -5.47 38.38 14.93
N ARG A 7 -5.34 39.48 14.16
CA ARG A 7 -4.07 40.19 13.97
C ARG A 7 -3.61 40.97 15.21
N GLU A 8 -4.52 41.32 16.12
CA GLU A 8 -4.15 42.06 17.35
C GLU A 8 -3.65 41.18 18.49
N LYS A 9 -3.96 39.87 18.51
CA LYS A 9 -3.52 38.99 19.60
C LYS A 9 -2.09 38.49 19.46
N THR A 10 -1.57 38.40 18.23
CA THR A 10 -0.20 37.91 17.98
C THR A 10 0.88 38.96 18.30
N ALA A 11 0.53 40.26 18.28
CA ALA A 11 1.48 41.34 18.55
C ALA A 11 1.83 41.51 20.04
N LYS A 12 1.05 40.94 20.97
CA LYS A 12 1.25 41.14 22.42
C LYS A 12 2.02 40.02 23.15
N LEU A 13 2.35 38.91 22.49
CA LEU A 13 3.04 37.76 23.11
C LEU A 13 4.55 37.68 22.82
N GLY A 14 5.13 38.63 22.08
CA GLY A 14 6.50 38.54 21.54
C GLY A 14 7.58 39.38 22.25
N LYS A 15 7.39 39.87 23.48
CA LYS A 15 8.45 40.59 24.21
C LYS A 15 9.20 39.64 25.15
N GLY A 16 10.44 39.29 24.78
CA GLY A 16 11.42 38.64 25.66
C GLY A 16 11.99 37.29 25.21
N LYS A 17 11.53 36.72 24.10
CA LYS A 17 11.98 35.39 23.63
C LYS A 17 13.24 35.46 22.76
N THR A 18 14.15 34.51 22.95
CA THR A 18 15.35 34.33 22.11
C THR A 18 14.96 33.85 20.70
N GLU A 19 15.89 33.96 19.72
CA GLU A 19 15.64 33.47 18.35
C GLU A 19 15.30 31.97 18.32
N ASP A 20 15.95 31.16 19.16
CA ASP A 20 15.69 29.72 19.27
C ASP A 20 14.29 29.41 19.84
N GLU A 21 13.83 30.19 20.83
CA GLU A 21 12.47 30.03 21.37
C GLU A 21 11.40 30.42 20.35
N ARG A 22 11.67 31.42 19.49
CA ARG A 22 10.79 31.77 18.37
C ARG A 22 10.79 30.72 17.26
N LEU A 23 11.93 30.06 17.05
CA LEU A 23 12.04 28.95 16.09
C LEU A 23 11.26 27.72 16.58
N LEU A 24 11.33 27.41 17.87
CA LEU A 24 10.57 26.32 18.51
C LEU A 24 9.07 26.63 18.60
N ASP A 25 8.67 27.88 18.81
CA ASP A 25 7.27 28.31 18.72
C ASP A 25 6.75 28.33 17.27
N ALA A 26 7.60 28.57 16.26
CA ALA A 26 7.24 28.36 14.86
C ALA A 26 7.14 26.86 14.49
N LEU A 27 7.80 26.00 15.26
CA LEU A 27 7.70 24.54 15.23
C LEU A 27 6.59 23.99 16.14
N HIS A 28 5.78 24.84 16.80
CA HIS A 28 4.44 24.41 17.21
C HIS A 28 3.69 24.06 15.94
N LEU A 29 3.71 22.77 15.61
CA LEU A 29 3.11 22.19 14.42
C LEU A 29 1.61 22.51 14.43
N GLU A 30 1.23 23.62 13.80
CA GLU A 30 0.07 23.60 12.92
C GLU A 30 0.18 22.29 12.14
N LEU A 31 -0.82 21.40 12.26
CA LEU A 31 -0.81 20.09 11.61
C LEU A 31 -0.24 20.26 10.20
N PRO A 32 0.97 19.72 9.91
CA PRO A 32 1.65 20.05 8.68
C PRO A 32 0.75 19.62 7.53
N ASP A 33 0.54 20.50 6.55
CA ASP A 33 -0.23 20.17 5.35
C ASP A 33 0.45 18.96 4.70
N ALA A 34 -0.11 17.77 4.94
CA ALA A 34 0.46 16.52 4.50
C ALA A 34 0.62 16.49 2.98
N LYS A 35 -0.26 17.17 2.24
CA LYS A 35 -0.17 17.29 0.79
C LYS A 35 1.01 18.16 0.38
N ALA A 36 1.23 19.28 1.07
CA ALA A 36 2.37 20.16 0.82
C ALA A 36 3.70 19.45 1.15
N VAL A 37 3.77 18.73 2.27
CA VAL A 37 4.95 17.94 2.67
C VAL A 37 5.24 16.84 1.64
N MET A 38 4.23 16.05 1.27
CA MET A 38 4.38 15.02 0.24
C MET A 38 4.84 15.63 -1.10
N SER A 39 4.26 16.75 -1.52
CA SER A 39 4.67 17.44 -2.74
C SER A 39 6.13 17.93 -2.68
N ALA A 40 6.60 18.40 -1.52
CA ALA A 40 7.98 18.79 -1.32
C ALA A 40 8.94 17.60 -1.45
N TYR A 41 8.61 16.45 -0.84
CA TYR A 41 9.40 15.23 -1.01
C TYR A 41 9.42 14.74 -2.45
N GLN A 42 8.28 14.76 -3.15
CA GLN A 42 8.20 14.37 -4.57
C GLN A 42 9.11 15.22 -5.45
N LYS A 43 9.18 16.54 -5.20
CA LYS A 43 10.08 17.46 -5.93
C LYS A 43 11.56 17.19 -5.67
N GLN A 44 11.90 16.53 -4.57
CA GLN A 44 13.29 16.20 -4.22
C GLN A 44 13.74 14.84 -4.78
N ILE A 45 12.84 14.07 -5.41
CA ILE A 45 13.13 12.75 -6.00
C ILE A 45 13.01 12.87 -7.52
N PRO A 46 14.10 13.13 -8.25
CA PRO A 46 14.07 13.30 -9.71
C PRO A 46 13.40 12.14 -10.45
N GLU A 47 13.55 10.92 -9.92
CA GLU A 47 13.02 9.70 -10.51
C GLU A 47 11.50 9.60 -10.40
N PHE A 48 10.84 10.39 -9.55
CA PHE A 48 9.39 10.37 -9.36
C PHE A 48 8.62 10.77 -10.63
N ASP A 49 9.17 11.71 -11.43
CA ASP A 49 8.59 12.07 -12.73
C ASP A 49 8.72 10.92 -13.75
N GLY A 50 9.86 10.21 -13.71
CA GLY A 50 10.10 9.01 -14.51
C GLY A 50 9.13 7.89 -14.14
N PHE A 51 8.95 7.64 -12.84
CA PHE A 51 7.97 6.72 -12.29
C PHE A 51 6.55 7.03 -12.77
N SER A 52 6.14 8.30 -12.67
CA SER A 52 4.81 8.73 -13.10
C SER A 52 4.58 8.52 -14.60
N LYS A 53 5.57 8.86 -15.43
CA LYS A 53 5.53 8.56 -16.87
C LYS A 53 5.43 7.07 -17.13
N LYS A 54 6.11 6.24 -16.34
CA LYS A 54 6.04 4.79 -16.50
C LYS A 54 4.68 4.21 -16.08
N THR A 55 4.06 4.70 -15.02
CA THR A 55 2.66 4.36 -14.70
C THR A 55 1.73 4.69 -15.88
N GLN A 56 1.90 5.86 -16.51
CA GLN A 56 1.12 6.21 -17.70
C GLN A 56 1.44 5.31 -18.90
N LEU A 57 2.68 4.85 -19.05
CA LEU A 57 3.07 3.87 -20.06
C LEU A 57 2.36 2.52 -19.82
N ILE A 58 2.31 2.03 -18.58
CA ILE A 58 1.57 0.80 -18.22
C ILE A 58 0.09 0.95 -18.60
N LEU A 59 -0.54 2.06 -18.19
CA LEU A 59 -1.97 2.31 -18.43
C LEU A 59 -2.31 2.45 -19.92
N SER A 60 -1.50 3.20 -20.68
CA SER A 60 -1.69 3.38 -22.11
C SER A 60 -1.45 2.09 -22.89
N SER A 61 -0.41 1.31 -22.53
CA SER A 61 -0.11 0.02 -23.15
C SER A 61 -1.19 -1.01 -22.91
N SER A 62 -1.84 -0.99 -21.74
CA SER A 62 -3.01 -1.82 -21.46
C SER A 62 -4.19 -1.51 -22.38
N ARG A 63 -4.45 -0.20 -22.62
CA ARG A 63 -5.50 0.25 -23.54
C ARG A 63 -5.18 -0.15 -24.98
N GLU A 64 -3.94 0.05 -25.40
CA GLU A 64 -3.45 -0.35 -26.73
C GLU A 64 -3.63 -1.86 -26.94
N PHE A 65 -3.15 -2.69 -26.01
CA PHE A 65 -3.32 -4.14 -26.04
C PHE A 65 -4.79 -4.55 -26.18
N GLY A 66 -5.69 -3.90 -25.44
CA GLY A 66 -7.12 -4.18 -25.46
C GLY A 66 -7.83 -3.84 -26.77
N GLN A 67 -7.24 -2.96 -27.61
CA GLN A 67 -7.77 -2.61 -28.93
C GLN A 67 -7.25 -3.53 -30.05
N LEU A 68 -6.23 -4.35 -29.76
CA LEU A 68 -5.67 -5.27 -30.74
C LEU A 68 -6.56 -6.50 -30.95
N LYS A 69 -6.55 -7.03 -32.18
CA LYS A 69 -7.12 -8.34 -32.49
C LYS A 69 -6.34 -9.44 -31.76
N PRO A 70 -6.96 -10.57 -31.36
CA PRO A 70 -6.31 -11.65 -30.61
C PRO A 70 -4.99 -12.14 -31.23
N ALA A 71 -4.92 -12.26 -32.56
CA ALA A 71 -3.70 -12.68 -33.26
C ALA A 71 -2.49 -11.74 -33.04
N LYS A 72 -2.75 -10.43 -32.86
CA LYS A 72 -1.70 -9.43 -32.62
C LYS A 72 -1.33 -9.32 -31.13
N GLN A 73 -2.20 -9.75 -30.23
CA GLN A 73 -1.95 -9.71 -28.79
C GLN A 73 -0.84 -10.68 -28.35
N HIS A 74 -0.70 -11.82 -29.03
CA HIS A 74 0.32 -12.82 -28.71
C HIS A 74 1.76 -12.27 -28.80
N ASN A 75 2.01 -11.33 -29.71
CA ASN A 75 3.34 -10.75 -29.93
C ASN A 75 3.45 -9.33 -29.39
N PHE A 76 2.47 -8.88 -28.61
CA PHE A 76 2.47 -7.53 -28.08
C PHE A 76 3.54 -7.38 -27.00
N SER A 77 4.36 -6.36 -27.16
CA SER A 77 5.35 -5.94 -26.17
C SER A 77 5.47 -4.42 -26.23
N LYS A 78 5.88 -3.82 -25.12
CA LYS A 78 6.06 -2.37 -25.02
C LYS A 78 7.47 -2.03 -24.52
N PRO A 79 8.32 -1.44 -25.36
CA PRO A 79 9.59 -0.87 -24.91
C PRO A 79 9.40 0.15 -23.79
N GLY A 80 10.32 0.15 -22.83
CA GLY A 80 10.28 1.03 -21.65
C GLY A 80 9.60 0.42 -20.42
N LEU A 81 8.99 -0.77 -20.55
CA LEU A 81 8.55 -1.61 -19.43
C LEU A 81 9.59 -2.71 -19.18
N LYS A 82 9.69 -3.22 -17.94
CA LYS A 82 10.51 -4.38 -17.59
C LYS A 82 10.12 -5.57 -18.46
N SER A 83 11.11 -6.23 -19.05
CA SER A 83 10.91 -7.32 -20.01
C SER A 83 9.96 -6.95 -21.16
N ASN A 84 9.91 -5.67 -21.54
CA ASN A 84 8.95 -5.09 -22.48
C ASN A 84 7.47 -5.39 -22.14
N GLY A 85 7.17 -5.53 -20.84
CA GLY A 85 5.86 -5.87 -20.32
C GLY A 85 5.45 -7.32 -20.56
N VAL A 86 6.37 -8.20 -20.98
CA VAL A 86 6.09 -9.62 -21.22
C VAL A 86 6.57 -10.46 -20.04
N TYR A 87 5.66 -11.25 -19.48
CA TYR A 87 5.94 -12.24 -18.44
C TYR A 87 5.26 -13.55 -18.81
N ASP A 88 5.99 -14.67 -18.78
CA ASP A 88 5.49 -15.99 -19.16
C ASP A 88 4.79 -16.02 -20.54
N GLY A 89 5.44 -15.36 -21.52
CA GLY A 89 4.94 -15.28 -22.91
C GLY A 89 3.69 -14.43 -23.10
N LYS A 90 3.21 -13.71 -22.07
CA LYS A 90 2.00 -12.89 -22.14
C LYS A 90 2.27 -11.46 -21.69
N PHE A 91 1.52 -10.52 -22.25
CA PHE A 91 1.58 -9.14 -21.80
C PHE A 91 1.01 -9.03 -20.37
N LEU A 92 1.88 -8.65 -19.44
CA LEU A 92 1.61 -8.60 -18.01
C LEU A 92 0.46 -7.64 -17.67
N TYR A 93 0.41 -6.48 -18.34
CA TYR A 93 -0.49 -5.38 -18.02
C TYR A 93 -1.77 -5.37 -18.86
N ALA A 94 -2.25 -6.52 -19.34
CA ALA A 94 -3.55 -6.61 -19.99
C ALA A 94 -4.67 -6.08 -19.05
N LYS A 95 -5.77 -5.57 -19.60
CA LYS A 95 -6.86 -4.93 -18.81
C LYS A 95 -7.32 -5.78 -17.61
N LYS A 96 -7.56 -7.08 -17.84
CA LYS A 96 -7.95 -8.03 -16.78
C LYS A 96 -6.87 -8.22 -15.71
N SER A 97 -5.60 -8.07 -16.07
CA SER A 97 -4.49 -8.09 -15.12
C SER A 97 -4.40 -6.78 -14.34
N LEU A 98 -4.65 -5.62 -14.94
CA LEU A 98 -4.69 -4.35 -14.20
C LEU A 98 -5.81 -4.29 -13.17
N GLU A 99 -6.95 -4.95 -13.41
CA GLU A 99 -7.99 -5.11 -12.38
C GLU A 99 -7.48 -5.88 -11.14
N ASN A 100 -6.42 -6.67 -11.31
CA ASN A 100 -5.77 -7.43 -10.25
C ASN A 100 -4.59 -6.67 -9.61
N PHE A 101 -4.00 -5.73 -10.34
CA PHE A 101 -2.92 -4.89 -9.87
C PHE A 101 -3.51 -3.59 -9.36
N ALA A 102 -3.78 -3.52 -8.06
CA ALA A 102 -4.33 -2.31 -7.44
C ALA A 102 -3.37 -1.11 -7.62
N ALA A 103 -2.07 -1.38 -7.54
CA ALA A 103 -1.04 -0.37 -7.47
C ALA A 103 0.21 -0.75 -8.27
N HIS A 104 0.90 0.29 -8.74
CA HIS A 104 2.27 0.28 -9.20
C HIS A 104 3.12 0.95 -8.13
N ALA A 105 4.19 0.30 -7.67
CA ALA A 105 5.13 0.88 -6.73
C ALA A 105 6.56 0.90 -7.27
N GLY A 106 7.37 1.76 -6.69
CA GLY A 106 8.82 1.81 -6.88
C GLY A 106 9.50 2.43 -5.68
N TYR A 107 10.83 2.45 -5.71
CA TYR A 107 11.63 3.09 -4.68
C TYR A 107 12.83 3.83 -5.28
N GLU A 108 13.31 4.82 -4.54
CA GLU A 108 14.60 5.47 -4.71
C GLU A 108 15.42 5.28 -3.43
N TYR A 109 16.70 4.99 -3.58
CA TYR A 109 17.67 4.89 -2.48
C TYR A 109 19.09 5.25 -2.96
N ASN A 110 19.61 6.37 -2.49
CA ASN A 110 20.98 6.85 -2.77
C ASN A 110 21.33 6.86 -4.28
N GLY A 111 20.42 7.35 -5.13
CA GLY A 111 20.58 7.40 -6.59
C GLY A 111 20.36 6.05 -7.29
N HIS A 112 19.93 5.01 -6.56
CA HIS A 112 19.44 3.77 -7.15
C HIS A 112 17.92 3.77 -7.18
N TYR A 113 17.36 3.44 -8.34
CA TYR A 113 15.93 3.43 -8.59
C TYR A 113 15.49 2.08 -9.17
N ASP A 114 14.38 1.55 -8.65
CA ASP A 114 13.67 0.44 -9.27
C ASP A 114 12.16 0.58 -9.09
N ASP A 115 11.40 0.05 -10.06
CA ASP A 115 9.93 0.20 -10.12
C ASP A 115 9.23 -1.03 -10.72
N GLU A 116 8.00 -0.87 -11.20
CA GLU A 116 7.20 -1.94 -11.79
C GLU A 116 6.85 -3.07 -10.82
N PHE A 117 6.89 -2.78 -9.51
CA PHE A 117 6.31 -3.64 -8.50
C PHE A 117 4.79 -3.53 -8.57
N VAL A 118 4.11 -4.67 -8.66
CA VAL A 118 2.65 -4.78 -8.67
C VAL A 118 2.20 -5.86 -7.69
N ASN A 119 1.00 -5.74 -7.15
CA ASN A 119 0.49 -6.70 -6.15
C ASN A 119 0.61 -8.15 -6.65
N PHE A 120 1.11 -9.04 -5.80
CA PHE A 120 1.00 -10.47 -6.06
C PHE A 120 -0.46 -10.89 -5.96
N LYS A 121 -0.88 -11.78 -6.86
CA LYS A 121 -2.21 -12.36 -6.84
C LYS A 121 -2.15 -13.85 -7.09
N ASP A 122 -2.96 -14.58 -6.33
CA ASP A 122 -3.27 -15.99 -6.57
C ASP A 122 -4.78 -16.16 -6.66
N ASN A 123 -5.25 -16.60 -7.84
CA ASN A 123 -6.68 -16.81 -8.08
C ASN A 123 -7.24 -18.04 -7.34
N ASN A 124 -6.37 -18.87 -6.76
CA ASN A 124 -6.71 -20.07 -5.99
C ASN A 124 -6.46 -19.91 -4.49
N ARG A 125 -5.67 -18.91 -4.07
CA ARG A 125 -5.37 -18.59 -2.66
C ARG A 125 -5.53 -17.09 -2.43
N ASN A 126 -6.71 -16.65 -2.00
CA ASN A 126 -7.10 -15.24 -1.81
C ASN A 126 -8.11 -15.08 -0.65
N LEU A 127 -8.95 -14.03 -0.67
CA LEU A 127 -9.93 -13.71 0.38
C LEU A 127 -11.37 -14.09 -0.01
N ALA A 128 -11.56 -14.97 -1.00
CA ALA A 128 -12.87 -15.49 -1.40
C ALA A 128 -13.17 -16.83 -0.74
N ASP A 129 -14.45 -17.07 -0.45
CA ASP A 129 -14.93 -18.36 0.07
C ASP A 129 -14.48 -19.53 -0.81
N GLY A 130 -14.02 -20.61 -0.18
CA GLY A 130 -13.52 -21.82 -0.86
C GLY A 130 -12.14 -21.69 -1.51
N LYS A 131 -11.51 -20.50 -1.45
CA LYS A 131 -10.19 -20.22 -2.02
C LYS A 131 -9.32 -19.44 -1.05
N LEU A 132 -9.46 -19.70 0.24
CA LEU A 132 -8.80 -18.90 1.27
C LEU A 132 -7.28 -19.02 1.19
N PHE A 133 -6.61 -17.91 1.49
CA PHE A 133 -5.18 -17.89 1.71
C PHE A 133 -4.83 -18.78 2.93
N PRO A 134 -3.68 -19.46 2.95
CA PRO A 134 -3.33 -20.34 4.06
C PRO A 134 -3.36 -19.62 5.42
N GLY A 135 -3.85 -20.32 6.44
CA GLY A 135 -3.81 -19.84 7.83
C GLY A 135 -4.85 -18.78 8.20
N ILE A 136 -5.89 -18.54 7.39
CA ILE A 136 -6.93 -17.53 7.70
C ILE A 136 -8.35 -18.11 7.75
N ASN A 137 -9.21 -17.42 8.49
CA ASN A 137 -10.67 -17.52 8.40
C ASN A 137 -11.29 -16.15 8.09
N LEU A 138 -12.35 -16.12 7.29
CA LEU A 138 -13.12 -14.90 7.07
C LEU A 138 -14.01 -14.58 8.28
N ILE A 139 -14.10 -13.31 8.63
CA ILE A 139 -15.09 -12.78 9.57
C ILE A 139 -16.19 -12.13 8.73
N LYS A 140 -17.36 -12.76 8.70
CA LYS A 140 -18.52 -12.27 7.96
C LYS A 140 -19.39 -11.44 8.89
N CYS A 141 -19.83 -10.29 8.39
CA CYS A 141 -20.81 -9.44 9.05
C CYS A 141 -22.11 -9.47 8.23
N PRO A 142 -23.27 -9.61 8.87
CA PRO A 142 -24.54 -9.45 8.18
C PRO A 142 -24.68 -8.01 7.72
N LYS A 143 -24.85 -7.82 6.42
CA LYS A 143 -25.04 -6.52 5.80
C LYS A 143 -26.43 -6.44 5.22
N LEU A 144 -27.16 -5.41 5.60
CA LEU A 144 -28.46 -5.09 5.01
C LEU A 144 -28.22 -4.16 3.83
N SER A 145 -28.67 -4.59 2.66
CA SER A 145 -28.63 -3.81 1.43
C SER A 145 -30.04 -3.58 0.92
N ILE A 146 -30.33 -2.37 0.46
CA ILE A 146 -31.59 -2.04 -0.19
C ILE A 146 -31.41 -2.31 -1.68
N VAL A 147 -32.10 -3.33 -2.19
CA VAL A 147 -31.97 -3.79 -3.58
C VAL A 147 -33.29 -3.59 -4.28
N LYS A 148 -33.23 -3.11 -5.53
CA LYS A 148 -34.43 -2.94 -6.36
C LYS A 148 -34.70 -4.24 -7.13
N ASP A 149 -35.74 -4.95 -6.74
CA ASP A 149 -36.19 -6.18 -7.39
C ASP A 149 -37.53 -5.94 -8.09
N LYS A 150 -37.57 -6.10 -9.41
CA LYS A 150 -38.78 -5.92 -10.24
C LYS A 150 -39.54 -4.60 -10.00
N GLY A 151 -38.84 -3.53 -9.65
CA GLY A 151 -39.44 -2.20 -9.43
C GLY A 151 -39.73 -1.88 -7.96
N GLU A 152 -39.70 -2.87 -7.07
CA GLU A 152 -39.89 -2.71 -5.63
C GLU A 152 -38.55 -2.67 -4.89
N TRP A 153 -38.47 -1.85 -3.84
CA TRP A 153 -37.31 -1.81 -2.96
C TRP A 153 -37.46 -2.86 -1.87
N LYS A 154 -36.51 -3.80 -1.80
CA LYS A 154 -36.47 -4.85 -0.78
C LYS A 154 -35.19 -4.77 0.03
N ILE A 155 -35.28 -5.07 1.32
CA ILE A 155 -34.11 -5.25 2.18
C ILE A 155 -33.60 -6.67 1.96
N GLN A 156 -32.36 -6.80 1.48
CA GLN A 156 -31.67 -8.06 1.31
C GLN A 156 -30.51 -8.12 2.31
N GLN A 157 -30.47 -9.19 3.09
CA GLN A 157 -29.35 -9.50 3.98
C GLN A 157 -28.33 -10.35 3.22
N SER A 158 -27.07 -9.91 3.21
CA SER A 158 -25.92 -10.67 2.70
C SER A 158 -24.86 -10.79 3.78
N ASP A 159 -24.15 -11.91 3.81
CA ASP A 159 -22.98 -12.07 4.67
C ASP A 159 -21.74 -11.64 3.88
N GLU A 160 -21.27 -10.42 4.11
CA GLU A 160 -20.04 -9.91 3.49
C GLU A 160 -18.85 -10.07 4.45
N ALA A 161 -17.73 -10.55 3.93
CA ALA A 161 -16.49 -10.67 4.69
C ALA A 161 -15.78 -9.31 4.77
N GLU A 162 -15.92 -8.61 5.90
CA GLU A 162 -15.28 -7.30 6.12
C GLU A 162 -13.84 -7.43 6.63
N ALA A 163 -13.54 -8.55 7.29
CA ALA A 163 -12.22 -8.83 7.85
C ALA A 163 -11.85 -10.31 7.70
N TYR A 164 -10.58 -10.61 7.88
CA TYR A 164 -10.08 -11.98 8.03
C TYR A 164 -9.23 -12.07 9.30
N LYS A 165 -9.34 -13.22 9.98
CA LYS A 165 -8.51 -13.56 11.14
C LYS A 165 -7.41 -14.51 10.72
N ILE A 166 -6.16 -14.19 11.02
CA ILE A 166 -5.04 -15.13 10.89
C ILE A 166 -5.08 -16.08 12.09
N ILE A 167 -5.50 -17.32 11.85
CA ILE A 167 -5.60 -18.38 12.86
C ILE A 167 -4.26 -19.12 13.05
N ASP A 168 -3.45 -19.18 12.00
CA ASP A 168 -2.13 -19.80 11.99
C ASP A 168 -1.14 -18.87 11.26
N ILE A 169 -0.25 -18.25 12.04
CA ILE A 169 0.74 -17.29 11.53
C ILE A 169 1.79 -18.01 10.67
N GLU A 170 2.22 -19.21 11.04
CA GLU A 170 3.25 -19.94 10.29
C GLU A 170 2.72 -20.34 8.91
N SER A 171 1.51 -20.89 8.84
CA SER A 171 0.86 -21.18 7.56
C SER A 171 0.67 -19.93 6.71
N PHE A 172 0.27 -18.81 7.32
CA PHE A 172 0.10 -17.53 6.61
C PHE A 172 1.42 -17.01 6.03
N ILE A 173 2.48 -16.95 6.85
CA ILE A 173 3.80 -16.51 6.41
C ILE A 173 4.38 -17.47 5.36
N SER A 174 4.21 -18.78 5.52
CA SER A 174 4.60 -19.76 4.49
C SER A 174 3.90 -19.48 3.16
N GLY A 175 2.59 -19.18 3.19
CA GLY A 175 1.85 -18.78 1.99
C GLY A 175 2.42 -17.52 1.34
N ILE A 176 2.91 -16.55 2.12
CA ILE A 176 3.60 -15.36 1.59
C ILE A 176 4.94 -15.75 0.97
N ARG A 177 5.77 -16.53 1.66
CA ARG A 177 7.05 -17.02 1.13
C ARG A 177 6.88 -17.73 -0.21
N ASP A 178 5.86 -18.58 -0.34
CA ASP A 178 5.52 -19.24 -1.61
C ASP A 178 5.25 -18.23 -2.74
N MET A 179 4.49 -17.17 -2.45
CA MET A 179 4.14 -16.15 -3.45
C MET A 179 5.38 -15.39 -3.94
N TYR A 180 6.28 -15.03 -3.03
CA TYR A 180 7.58 -14.44 -3.34
C TYR A 180 8.45 -15.42 -4.15
N GLY A 181 8.50 -16.69 -3.74
CA GLY A 181 9.26 -17.74 -4.42
C GLY A 181 8.82 -17.98 -5.87
N ARG A 182 7.52 -17.87 -6.17
CA ARG A 182 6.97 -18.02 -7.54
C ARG A 182 7.49 -16.98 -8.53
N VAL A 183 7.97 -15.83 -8.06
CA VAL A 183 8.61 -14.79 -8.89
C VAL A 183 10.12 -14.75 -8.68
N ASN A 184 10.72 -15.84 -8.19
CA ASN A 184 12.15 -16.01 -7.96
C ASN A 184 12.77 -14.92 -7.07
N THR A 185 11.99 -14.36 -6.15
CA THR A 185 12.45 -13.37 -5.19
C THR A 185 12.20 -13.91 -3.79
N PRO A 186 13.21 -14.10 -2.93
CA PRO A 186 12.95 -14.56 -1.57
C PRO A 186 12.22 -13.49 -0.76
N LEU A 187 11.43 -13.91 0.23
CA LEU A 187 10.94 -13.00 1.26
C LEU A 187 12.10 -12.68 2.20
N HIS A 188 12.44 -11.41 2.32
CA HIS A 188 13.54 -10.94 3.17
C HIS A 188 13.14 -11.08 4.66
N PRO A 189 14.01 -11.60 5.55
CA PRO A 189 13.66 -11.84 6.95
C PRO A 189 13.15 -10.62 7.72
N VAL A 190 13.70 -9.42 7.42
CA VAL A 190 13.18 -8.17 8.00
C VAL A 190 11.75 -7.88 7.56
N ILE A 191 11.39 -8.13 6.30
CA ILE A 191 10.03 -7.91 5.80
C ILE A 191 9.06 -8.90 6.45
N GLU A 192 9.47 -10.16 6.57
CA GLU A 192 8.70 -11.17 7.27
C GLU A 192 8.43 -10.79 8.74
N SER A 193 9.44 -10.27 9.44
CA SER A 193 9.31 -9.75 10.80
C SER A 193 8.33 -8.58 10.86
N LEU A 194 8.42 -7.62 9.93
CA LEU A 194 7.48 -6.49 9.84
C LEU A 194 6.03 -6.94 9.59
N ILE A 195 5.82 -7.93 8.72
CA ILE A 195 4.51 -8.53 8.47
C ILE A 195 3.98 -9.19 9.74
N SER A 196 4.80 -10.00 10.41
CA SER A 196 4.43 -10.72 11.63
C SER A 196 4.05 -9.74 12.76
N ASN A 197 4.85 -8.68 12.94
CA ASN A 197 4.57 -7.63 13.91
C ASN A 197 3.27 -6.89 13.59
N HIS A 198 3.02 -6.56 12.32
CA HIS A 198 1.75 -5.94 11.90
C HIS A 198 0.54 -6.82 12.23
N ILE A 199 0.63 -8.13 11.96
CA ILE A 199 -0.41 -9.10 12.30
C ILE A 199 -0.66 -9.13 13.82
N ILE A 200 0.41 -9.22 14.61
CA ILE A 200 0.33 -9.27 16.08
C ILE A 200 -0.29 -7.99 16.64
N ASN A 201 0.15 -6.82 16.16
CA ASN A 201 -0.33 -5.52 16.60
C ASN A 201 -1.81 -5.27 16.25
N ASN A 202 -2.37 -6.04 15.31
CA ASN A 202 -3.78 -5.98 14.93
C ASN A 202 -4.60 -7.13 15.53
N ASP A 203 -4.15 -7.79 16.60
CA ASP A 203 -4.82 -8.95 17.21
C ASP A 203 -5.14 -10.07 16.21
N ARG A 204 -4.30 -10.18 15.17
CA ARG A 204 -4.46 -11.11 14.05
C ARG A 204 -5.75 -10.90 13.24
N ILE A 205 -6.33 -9.71 13.22
CA ILE A 205 -7.52 -9.39 12.44
C ILE A 205 -7.21 -8.25 11.47
N LEU A 206 -7.42 -8.47 10.18
CA LEU A 206 -7.09 -7.50 9.13
C LEU A 206 -8.28 -7.26 8.18
N PRO A 207 -8.41 -6.05 7.60
CA PRO A 207 -9.51 -5.74 6.69
C PRO A 207 -9.36 -6.47 5.35
N THR A 208 -10.43 -7.06 4.83
CA THR A 208 -10.43 -7.70 3.51
C THR A 208 -10.20 -6.70 2.38
N MET A 209 -10.71 -5.48 2.53
CA MET A 209 -10.52 -4.37 1.58
C MET A 209 -9.05 -3.95 1.42
N ALA A 210 -8.21 -4.20 2.43
CA ALA A 210 -6.78 -3.93 2.35
C ALA A 210 -5.98 -5.09 1.77
N GLY A 211 -6.63 -6.14 1.27
CA GLY A 211 -5.98 -7.31 0.69
C GLY A 211 -5.21 -8.16 1.69
N ILE A 212 -4.39 -9.06 1.16
CA ILE A 212 -3.52 -9.94 1.97
C ILE A 212 -2.25 -9.16 2.32
N ALA A 213 -2.00 -9.02 3.62
CA ALA A 213 -0.80 -8.37 4.14
C ALA A 213 0.47 -9.01 3.57
N GLY A 214 1.44 -8.18 3.18
CA GLY A 214 2.74 -8.63 2.66
C GLY A 214 2.81 -8.88 1.14
N LEU A 215 1.68 -8.99 0.44
CA LEU A 215 1.64 -9.26 -1.01
C LEU A 215 1.57 -8.01 -1.90
N HIS A 216 1.58 -6.83 -1.30
CA HIS A 216 1.36 -5.57 -1.98
C HIS A 216 2.64 -5.00 -2.62
N ALA A 217 2.47 -4.15 -3.63
CA ALA A 217 3.55 -3.59 -4.42
C ALA A 217 4.58 -2.84 -3.56
N GLU A 218 4.13 -2.06 -2.57
CA GLU A 218 5.01 -1.27 -1.70
C GLU A 218 5.89 -2.16 -0.81
N VAL A 219 5.33 -3.27 -0.31
CA VAL A 219 6.08 -4.23 0.51
C VAL A 219 7.11 -4.98 -0.35
N GLN A 220 6.76 -5.30 -1.60
CA GLN A 220 7.69 -5.90 -2.55
C GLN A 220 8.84 -4.94 -2.90
N ALA A 221 8.55 -3.64 -3.06
CA ALA A 221 9.57 -2.62 -3.32
C ALA A 221 10.61 -2.57 -2.18
N LEU A 222 10.16 -2.53 -0.93
CA LEU A 222 11.08 -2.56 0.21
C LEU A 222 11.84 -3.90 0.29
N ASN A 223 11.15 -5.03 0.05
CA ASN A 223 11.77 -6.35 0.03
C ASN A 223 12.93 -6.42 -0.97
N ASN A 224 12.71 -5.90 -2.18
CA ASN A 224 13.71 -5.83 -3.22
C ASN A 224 14.91 -4.97 -2.80
N LEU A 225 14.66 -3.78 -2.25
CA LEU A 225 15.71 -2.89 -1.75
C LEU A 225 16.61 -3.61 -0.73
N LEU A 226 16.05 -4.24 0.29
CA LEU A 226 16.85 -4.86 1.35
C LEU A 226 17.70 -6.03 0.82
N ILE A 227 17.16 -6.84 -0.10
CA ILE A 227 17.90 -7.91 -0.78
C ILE A 227 19.05 -7.34 -1.61
N LEU A 228 18.81 -6.24 -2.33
CA LEU A 228 19.83 -5.59 -3.14
C LEU A 228 20.98 -5.09 -2.26
N GLU A 229 20.67 -4.45 -1.15
CA GLU A 229 21.68 -3.91 -0.23
C GLU A 229 22.47 -5.03 0.48
N ASP A 230 21.84 -6.16 0.80
CA ASP A 230 22.58 -7.36 1.26
C ASP A 230 23.58 -7.84 0.21
N LYS A 231 23.14 -7.93 -1.06
CA LYS A 231 24.00 -8.36 -2.17
C LYS A 231 25.16 -7.39 -2.41
N LYS A 232 24.90 -6.08 -2.39
CA LYS A 232 25.95 -5.05 -2.52
C LYS A 232 26.97 -5.11 -1.38
N ALA A 233 26.52 -5.45 -0.17
CA ALA A 233 27.41 -5.66 0.97
C ALA A 233 28.16 -7.00 0.94
N GLY A 234 27.91 -7.87 -0.04
CA GLY A 234 28.49 -9.21 -0.12
C GLY A 234 28.04 -10.12 1.03
N LYS A 235 26.84 -9.88 1.56
CA LYS A 235 26.28 -10.58 2.72
C LYS A 235 25.20 -11.56 2.31
N ILE A 236 24.99 -12.57 3.15
CA ILE A 236 23.83 -13.47 3.06
C ILE A 236 22.58 -12.63 3.33
N ILE A 237 21.49 -12.92 2.61
CA ILE A 237 20.21 -12.20 2.78
C ILE A 237 19.77 -12.26 4.25
N GLY A 238 19.44 -11.11 4.83
CA GLY A 238 19.01 -10.98 6.22
C GLY A 238 20.11 -11.04 7.28
N SER A 239 21.40 -11.10 6.89
CA SER A 239 22.52 -11.24 7.84
C SER A 239 23.19 -9.94 8.27
N ARG A 240 22.80 -8.78 7.73
CA ARG A 240 23.31 -7.48 8.18
C ARG A 240 22.74 -7.11 9.55
N LYS A 241 23.36 -6.15 10.23
CA LYS A 241 22.86 -5.66 11.52
C LYS A 241 21.53 -4.94 11.32
N ILE A 242 20.60 -5.08 12.27
CA ILE A 242 19.30 -4.42 12.20
C ILE A 242 19.39 -2.90 12.00
N SER A 243 20.40 -2.25 12.59
CA SER A 243 20.68 -0.83 12.42
C SER A 243 21.00 -0.42 10.98
N GLU A 244 21.55 -1.34 10.18
CA GLU A 244 21.84 -1.11 8.76
C GLU A 244 20.53 -1.12 7.96
N TYR A 245 19.67 -2.11 8.19
CA TYR A 245 18.34 -2.16 7.57
C TYR A 245 17.47 -0.94 7.95
N ILE A 246 17.50 -0.51 9.21
CA ILE A 246 16.80 0.71 9.66
C ILE A 246 17.31 1.94 8.90
N ARG A 247 18.62 2.04 8.69
CA ARG A 247 19.22 3.13 7.93
C ARG A 247 18.78 3.12 6.46
N ASP A 248 18.73 1.94 5.84
CA ASP A 248 18.25 1.79 4.47
C ASP A 248 16.77 2.20 4.35
N MET A 249 15.95 1.81 5.32
CA MET A 249 14.53 2.20 5.38
C MET A 249 14.34 3.70 5.57
N LEU A 250 15.13 4.35 6.44
CA LEU A 250 15.07 5.80 6.69
C LEU A 250 15.45 6.64 5.46
N LYS A 251 16.38 6.12 4.66
CA LYS A 251 16.95 6.81 3.51
C LYS A 251 16.24 6.50 2.20
N SER A 252 15.46 5.43 2.16
CA SER A 252 14.71 5.07 0.97
C SER A 252 13.38 5.80 0.91
N SER A 253 12.96 6.10 -0.31
CA SER A 253 11.67 6.70 -0.60
C SER A 253 10.85 5.76 -1.46
N ILE A 254 9.73 5.28 -0.94
CA ILE A 254 8.78 4.43 -1.66
C ILE A 254 7.65 5.32 -2.20
N PHE A 255 7.28 5.07 -3.45
CA PHE A 255 6.19 5.77 -4.12
C PHE A 255 5.24 4.78 -4.78
N THR A 256 3.97 5.17 -4.87
CA THR A 256 2.91 4.29 -5.31
C THR A 256 1.84 5.05 -6.06
N GLN A 257 1.43 4.54 -7.22
CA GLN A 257 0.33 5.09 -8.02
C GLN A 257 -0.70 4.03 -8.33
N ARG A 258 -1.96 4.45 -8.45
CA ARG A 258 -3.09 3.55 -8.72
C ARG A 258 -3.01 3.04 -10.15
N LEU A 259 -3.26 1.74 -10.35
CA LEU A 259 -3.43 1.16 -11.68
C LEU A 259 -4.92 0.95 -12.05
N THR A 260 -5.84 1.26 -11.15
CA THR A 260 -7.27 0.95 -11.28
C THR A 260 -8.15 2.15 -11.63
N THR A 261 -9.04 1.92 -12.61
CA THR A 261 -10.11 2.77 -13.18
C THR A 261 -10.10 4.28 -12.83
N LYS A 262 -11.02 4.78 -12.01
CA LYS A 262 -11.39 6.22 -11.97
C LYS A 262 -10.26 7.17 -11.55
N GLN A 263 -9.24 6.66 -10.87
CA GLN A 263 -8.10 7.41 -10.35
C GLN A 263 -6.77 6.81 -10.83
N ALA A 264 -6.80 6.05 -11.94
CA ALA A 264 -5.61 5.40 -12.47
C ALA A 264 -4.56 6.46 -12.85
N GLY A 265 -3.34 6.30 -12.33
CA GLY A 265 -2.23 7.24 -12.48
C GLY A 265 -2.08 8.22 -11.32
N ASP A 266 -3.08 8.35 -10.45
CA ASP A 266 -2.99 9.20 -9.28
C ASP A 266 -2.12 8.57 -8.19
N ASN A 267 -1.51 9.41 -7.36
CA ASN A 267 -0.81 8.97 -6.16
C ASN A 267 -1.73 8.11 -5.29
N PHE A 268 -1.19 7.00 -4.81
CA PHE A 268 -1.88 6.05 -3.95
C PHE A 268 -1.21 6.05 -2.58
N ALA A 269 -1.97 6.46 -1.56
CA ALA A 269 -1.53 6.27 -0.19
C ALA A 269 -1.52 4.78 0.14
N ALA A 270 -0.48 4.34 0.86
CA ALA A 270 -0.37 2.96 1.31
C ALA A 270 -1.62 2.54 2.09
N CYS A 271 -2.20 1.38 1.79
CA CYS A 271 -3.38 0.87 2.47
C CYS A 271 -3.10 0.53 3.96
N HIS A 272 -4.12 0.09 4.71
CA HIS A 272 -3.97 -0.34 6.11
C HIS A 272 -2.77 -1.28 6.33
N ASN A 273 -2.68 -2.32 5.50
CA ASN A 273 -1.63 -3.32 5.61
C ASN A 273 -0.24 -2.75 5.26
N CYS A 274 -0.12 -2.05 4.14
CA CYS A 274 1.16 -1.45 3.73
C CYS A 274 1.62 -0.39 4.72
N SER A 275 0.73 0.46 5.21
CA SER A 275 1.07 1.53 6.16
C SER A 275 1.51 0.98 7.52
N GLY A 276 0.95 -0.14 7.98
CA GLY A 276 1.36 -0.79 9.23
C GLY A 276 2.67 -1.58 9.09
N ILE A 277 2.84 -2.32 7.99
CA ILE A 277 4.08 -3.06 7.68
C ILE A 277 5.25 -2.09 7.43
N LEU A 278 5.01 -1.07 6.62
CA LEU A 278 5.96 -0.02 6.27
C LEU A 278 5.81 1.16 7.24
N SER A 279 5.56 0.89 8.52
CA SER A 279 5.53 1.92 9.55
C SER A 279 6.89 2.62 9.67
N SER A 280 6.97 3.72 10.44
CA SER A 280 8.24 4.43 10.67
C SER A 280 9.34 3.40 11.02
N PRO A 281 10.45 3.34 10.26
CA PRO A 281 11.11 4.47 9.60
C PRO A 281 10.89 4.66 8.09
N VAL A 282 10.11 3.82 7.41
CA VAL A 282 10.04 3.84 5.94
C VAL A 282 9.35 5.11 5.42
N ASN A 283 9.97 5.83 4.48
CA ASN A 283 9.33 6.99 3.85
C ASN A 283 8.44 6.56 2.67
N VAL A 284 7.11 6.68 2.82
CA VAL A 284 6.16 6.46 1.71
C VAL A 284 5.67 7.81 1.23
N VAL A 285 6.26 8.28 0.14
CA VAL A 285 6.13 9.66 -0.37
C VAL A 285 4.76 9.94 -0.99
N THR A 286 4.01 8.89 -1.33
CA THR A 286 2.62 8.98 -1.78
C THR A 286 1.60 8.88 -0.64
N GLY A 287 2.09 8.84 0.61
CA GLY A 287 1.29 8.91 1.83
C GLY A 287 0.98 7.56 2.47
N LYS A 288 0.52 7.61 3.71
CA LYS A 288 0.05 6.46 4.50
C LYS A 288 -1.33 6.77 5.05
N VAL A 289 -2.22 5.78 5.13
CA VAL A 289 -3.52 5.98 5.78
C VAL A 289 -3.36 6.03 7.30
N THR A 290 -4.12 6.90 7.96
CA THR A 290 -4.07 7.08 9.43
C THR A 290 -4.68 5.91 10.19
N SER A 291 -5.51 5.08 9.53
CA SER A 291 -6.10 3.88 10.13
C SER A 291 -5.08 2.77 10.42
N ALA A 292 -3.83 2.93 9.97
CA ALA A 292 -2.80 1.91 10.08
C ALA A 292 -2.28 1.80 11.51
N GLY A 293 -2.59 0.70 12.20
CA GLY A 293 -2.21 0.47 13.60
C GLY A 293 -3.11 -0.58 14.26
N SER A 294 -3.07 -0.66 15.60
CA SER A 294 -3.87 -1.61 16.41
C SER A 294 -5.38 -1.36 16.41
N ASP A 295 -5.83 -0.28 15.75
CA ASP A 295 -7.19 0.22 15.89
C ASP A 295 -8.21 -0.45 14.96
N PHE A 296 -7.79 -1.33 14.04
CA PHE A 296 -8.78 -2.04 13.22
C PHE A 296 -9.61 -3.02 14.05
N SER A 297 -8.98 -3.77 14.96
CA SER A 297 -9.68 -4.69 15.88
C SER A 297 -10.62 -3.96 16.85
N SER A 298 -10.20 -2.79 17.36
CA SER A 298 -11.06 -1.93 18.19
C SER A 298 -12.20 -1.31 17.38
N THR A 299 -12.02 -1.12 16.07
CA THR A 299 -13.08 -0.68 15.16
C THR A 299 -14.07 -1.81 14.87
N LEU A 300 -13.61 -3.05 14.68
CA LEU A 300 -14.48 -4.22 14.46
C LEU A 300 -15.32 -4.57 15.71
N SER A 301 -14.78 -4.39 16.91
CA SER A 301 -15.51 -4.65 18.16
C SER A 301 -16.70 -3.71 18.36
N ARG A 302 -16.63 -2.47 17.87
CA ARG A 302 -17.76 -1.53 17.86
C ARG A 302 -18.95 -2.00 17.01
N TYR A 303 -18.70 -2.86 16.02
CA TYR A 303 -19.74 -3.48 15.20
C TYR A 303 -20.28 -4.79 15.79
N LYS A 304 -19.65 -5.35 16.83
CA LYS A 304 -20.13 -6.56 17.54
C LYS A 304 -21.15 -6.25 18.64
N THR A 305 -21.14 -5.03 19.17
CA THR A 305 -22.27 -4.52 19.96
C THR A 305 -23.37 -4.14 19.00
N PRO A 306 -24.60 -4.72 19.10
CA PRO A 306 -25.72 -4.23 18.33
C PRO A 306 -25.84 -2.74 18.63
N GLN A 307 -25.60 -1.89 17.64
CA GLN A 307 -26.06 -0.51 17.74
C GLN A 307 -27.57 -0.62 17.88
N GLU A 308 -28.07 -0.34 19.09
CA GLU A 308 -29.48 -0.11 19.30
C GLU A 308 -29.90 0.94 18.29
N SER A 309 -30.83 0.56 17.41
CA SER A 309 -31.44 1.47 16.46
C SER A 309 -31.91 2.71 17.23
N PRO A 310 -31.51 3.92 16.81
CA PRO A 310 -32.21 5.10 17.28
C PRO A 310 -33.61 5.04 16.68
N ILE A 311 -34.59 4.82 17.56
CA ILE A 311 -36.01 5.07 17.32
C ILE A 311 -36.19 6.55 17.01
#